data_AF-A0A3D2KMD2-F1
#
_entry.id   AF-A0A3D2KMD2-F1
#
_cell.length_a   1.000
_cell.length_b   1.000
_cell.length_c   1.000
_cell.angle_alpha   90.00
_cell.angle_beta   90.00
_cell.angle_gamma   90.00
#
_symmetry.space_group_name_H-M   'P 1'
#
loop_
_entity.id
_entity.type
_entity.pdbx_description
1 polymer ?
#
loop_
_entity_poly.entity_id
_entity_poly.type
_entity_poly.pdbx_seq_one_letter_code
_entity_poly.pdbx_strand_id
1 'polypeptide(L)'
;VPIADEYPEKFDRLLCGGIWCIVQLDYEVEGDNNFGIEDIDGNPLRSKQKKQKDISPISIRKLTPIQMPHIDIDELKQGRTAFTKDEWLDIILRSTGMEPDEFTYREKWLLLTRMIPLVENNFNLCELGPRSTGKSHLYKEISPNSILISGGQTTVANLFYNMGRKTVGLVGLWDCVAFDEVAGIKFKDKDGIQIMKDYMASGSFARGKEEKAATASMVFVGNINQSVDVLLKTSSLFAPFPQEMGTDTAFLDRMHCYLPGWEIPKFRPEHFTDDYGFISDYLAEFIRELRKEQYGDAFDHYFRLGRNLNQRDTIAVRRMIDGYLKLMYPNGEFTKEELEEIIQIALEMRRRVKEQLKKLGGMEFYDVNFSYIDLEDMSEHYVSVPEQGGGKLIPDGMCNPGQVYTVSKGKSGMIGVFRLESQMLPGNGKIERTGLGSDSKCKEAVNTAFNYLKANGNRISGSISTSTKDYIINYQDLQGIGMTDKLALPTLIALCSIALGKPVVSNLAVLGDITISGTMIKVDELANTLQVCLDSGAKKVLIPSTSFVDFASVPADLMSAFQLIPYQSAEDAVFKALGVE
;
A
#
# COMPACT_ATOMS: atom_id res chain seq x y z
N VAL A 1 47.64 28.30 -2.12
CA VAL A 1 48.69 27.26 -2.13
C VAL A 1 48.38 26.31 -3.27
N PRO A 2 49.28 26.08 -4.22
CA PRO A 2 49.03 25.17 -5.34
C PRO A 2 48.93 23.72 -4.86
N ILE A 3 48.00 22.95 -5.43
CA ILE A 3 47.85 21.50 -5.24
C ILE A 3 48.25 20.83 -6.56
N ALA A 4 48.88 19.66 -6.53
CA ALA A 4 49.23 18.91 -7.74
C ALA A 4 47.97 18.55 -8.54
N ASP A 5 48.05 18.63 -9.89
CA ASP A 5 46.92 18.40 -10.80
C ASP A 5 46.29 17.00 -10.65
N GLU A 6 47.05 16.03 -10.15
CA GLU A 6 46.59 14.66 -9.88
C GLU A 6 45.48 14.57 -8.82
N TYR A 7 45.37 15.54 -7.90
CA TYR A 7 44.33 15.54 -6.87
C TYR A 7 42.94 15.85 -7.41
N PRO A 8 42.70 16.98 -8.12
CA PRO A 8 41.40 17.21 -8.75
C PRO A 8 41.09 16.20 -9.86
N GLU A 9 42.07 15.54 -10.48
CA GLU A 9 41.84 14.44 -11.44
C GLU A 9 41.36 13.13 -10.79
N LYS A 10 41.80 12.84 -9.56
CA LYS A 10 41.41 11.63 -8.81
C LYS A 10 40.22 11.84 -7.88
N PHE A 11 39.94 13.09 -7.52
CA PHE A 11 38.93 13.48 -6.53
C PHE A 11 38.09 14.66 -7.04
N ASP A 12 37.26 14.42 -8.06
CA ASP A 12 36.45 15.43 -8.76
C ASP A 12 35.62 16.34 -7.82
N ARG A 13 35.21 15.81 -6.66
CA ARG A 13 34.43 16.55 -5.65
C ARG A 13 35.24 17.59 -4.87
N LEU A 14 36.57 17.59 -4.94
CA LEU A 14 37.40 18.71 -4.44
C LEU A 14 37.05 20.05 -5.12
N LEU A 15 36.40 20.00 -6.29
CA LEU A 15 35.98 21.17 -7.07
C LEU A 15 34.55 21.66 -6.72
N CYS A 16 33.87 21.02 -5.77
CA CYS A 16 32.52 21.38 -5.30
C CYS A 16 32.58 22.22 -3.99
N GLY A 17 31.43 22.72 -3.48
CA GLY A 17 31.38 23.51 -2.21
C GLY A 17 30.96 22.72 -0.96
N GLY A 18 31.72 22.78 0.15
CA GLY A 18 31.54 21.90 1.32
C GLY A 18 32.85 21.62 2.11
N ILE A 19 32.85 20.60 2.98
CA ILE A 19 34.06 20.07 3.66
C ILE A 19 34.56 18.86 2.85
N TRP A 20 35.80 18.91 2.35
CA TRP A 20 36.26 17.96 1.33
C TRP A 20 37.54 17.20 1.66
N CYS A 21 38.39 17.77 2.51
CA CYS A 21 39.68 17.17 2.86
C CYS A 21 40.15 17.67 4.23
N ILE A 22 40.96 16.84 4.88
CA ILE A 22 41.82 17.27 5.97
C ILE A 22 43.13 17.73 5.33
N VAL A 23 43.47 19.00 5.54
CA VAL A 23 44.69 19.61 5.02
C VAL A 23 45.67 19.83 6.17
N GLN A 24 46.83 19.20 6.10
CA GLN A 24 47.98 19.56 6.93
C GLN A 24 48.77 20.64 6.21
N LEU A 25 48.92 21.79 6.88
CA LEU A 25 49.66 22.93 6.38
C LEU A 25 50.96 23.06 7.16
N ASP A 26 52.05 23.31 6.44
CA ASP A 26 53.30 23.76 7.03
C ASP A 26 53.42 25.28 6.82
N TYR A 27 53.84 25.99 7.87
CA TYR A 27 54.10 27.43 7.85
C TYR A 27 55.57 27.68 8.14
N GLU A 28 56.26 28.35 7.22
CA GLU A 28 57.67 28.67 7.37
C GLU A 28 57.93 30.18 7.37
N VAL A 29 58.91 30.56 8.19
CA VAL A 29 59.54 31.88 8.20
C VAL A 29 60.94 31.69 7.66
N GLU A 30 61.35 32.55 6.71
CA GLU A 30 62.59 32.49 5.92
C GLU A 30 63.76 31.69 6.55
N GLY A 31 64.13 30.54 5.96
CA GLY A 31 65.39 29.86 6.32
C GLY A 31 65.54 28.38 5.96
N ASP A 32 64.46 27.60 5.85
CA ASP A 32 64.55 26.16 5.61
C ASP A 32 64.27 25.79 4.14
N ASN A 33 65.11 24.92 3.57
CA ASN A 33 65.11 24.55 2.14
C ASN A 33 64.75 23.07 1.94
N ASN A 34 63.80 22.53 2.71
CA ASN A 34 63.32 21.15 2.55
C ASN A 34 61.87 21.12 2.05
N PHE A 35 61.67 21.47 0.77
CA PHE A 35 60.38 21.31 0.09
C PHE A 35 60.27 19.96 -0.62
N GLY A 36 59.27 19.16 -0.23
CA GLY A 36 58.74 18.01 -0.97
C GLY A 36 57.30 17.77 -0.55
N ILE A 37 56.37 17.66 -1.51
CA ILE A 37 54.99 17.23 -1.23
C ILE A 37 55.05 15.72 -1.03
N GLU A 38 54.42 15.15 0.00
CA GLU A 38 54.32 13.69 0.15
C GLU A 38 53.03 13.19 -0.52
N ASP A 39 53.10 12.07 -1.25
CA ASP A 39 51.92 11.39 -1.77
C ASP A 39 51.13 10.69 -0.64
N ILE A 40 50.02 10.03 -0.98
CA ILE A 40 49.16 9.29 -0.02
C ILE A 40 49.95 8.21 0.74
N ASP A 41 51.01 7.68 0.16
CA ASP A 41 51.87 6.62 0.69
C ASP A 41 53.13 7.16 1.41
N GLY A 42 53.30 8.48 1.50
CA GLY A 42 54.42 9.14 2.19
C GLY A 42 55.68 9.32 1.35
N ASN A 43 55.62 9.19 0.02
CA ASN A 43 56.77 9.39 -0.86
C ASN A 43 56.89 10.86 -1.32
N PRO A 44 58.11 11.42 -1.39
CA PRO A 44 58.31 12.80 -1.80
C PRO A 44 58.14 13.01 -3.32
N LEU A 45 57.09 13.74 -3.71
CA LEU A 45 56.81 14.29 -5.03
C LEU A 45 57.74 15.48 -5.31
N ARG A 46 58.65 15.32 -6.28
CA ARG A 46 59.53 16.40 -6.77
C ARG A 46 58.77 17.34 -7.71
N SER A 47 58.43 18.54 -7.23
CA SER A 47 57.99 19.63 -8.11
C SER A 47 59.19 20.27 -8.84
N LYS A 48 59.02 20.63 -10.12
CA LYS A 48 60.03 21.40 -10.87
C LYS A 48 60.21 22.78 -10.20
N GLN A 49 61.41 23.05 -9.68
CA GLN A 49 61.78 24.31 -9.02
C GLN A 49 61.33 25.53 -9.82
N LYS A 50 60.33 26.27 -9.31
CA LYS A 50 60.04 27.65 -9.74
C LYS A 50 60.91 28.62 -8.93
N LYS A 51 61.37 29.68 -9.61
CA LYS A 51 62.23 30.72 -9.04
C LYS A 51 61.61 31.36 -7.79
N GLN A 52 62.50 31.64 -6.84
CA GLN A 52 62.35 32.05 -5.44
C GLN A 52 61.54 33.34 -5.13
N LYS A 53 60.73 33.87 -6.06
CA LYS A 53 60.00 35.15 -5.88
C LYS A 53 58.50 35.03 -5.58
N ASP A 54 57.91 33.84 -5.67
CA ASP A 54 56.47 33.59 -5.44
C ASP A 54 56.22 32.49 -4.38
N ILE A 55 57.07 32.40 -3.35
CA ILE A 55 56.89 31.40 -2.29
C ILE A 55 55.92 31.96 -1.26
N SER A 56 54.69 31.46 -1.27
CA SER A 56 53.73 31.69 -0.19
C SER A 56 54.28 31.06 1.09
N PRO A 57 54.25 31.73 2.26
CA PRO A 57 54.80 31.19 3.51
C PRO A 57 54.04 29.98 4.07
N ILE A 58 52.95 29.57 3.39
CA ILE A 58 52.10 28.44 3.74
C ILE A 58 52.22 27.41 2.59
N SER A 59 52.56 26.17 2.93
CA SER A 59 52.55 25.04 2.00
C SER A 59 51.63 23.92 2.50
N ILE A 60 51.08 23.11 1.60
CA ILE A 60 50.26 21.95 1.95
C ILE A 60 51.21 20.76 2.04
N ARG A 61 51.38 20.22 3.26
CA ARG A 61 52.21 19.04 3.53
C ARG A 61 51.50 17.75 3.11
N LYS A 62 50.23 17.64 3.52
CA LYS A 62 49.40 16.47 3.25
C LYS A 62 47.96 16.92 3.02
N LEU A 63 47.35 16.40 1.96
CA LEU A 63 45.92 16.55 1.69
C LEU A 63 45.33 15.15 1.76
N THR A 64 44.51 14.90 2.78
CA THR A 64 43.76 13.64 2.92
C THR A 64 42.31 13.93 2.55
N PRO A 65 41.84 13.51 1.36
CA PRO A 65 40.43 13.61 1.01
C PRO A 65 39.59 12.89 2.06
N ILE A 66 38.50 13.50 2.51
CA ILE A 66 37.57 12.87 3.46
C ILE A 66 36.63 11.90 2.71
N GLN A 67 36.61 11.97 1.37
CA GLN A 67 35.68 11.23 0.52
C GLN A 67 36.33 10.02 -0.12
N MET A 68 35.56 8.94 -0.26
CA MET A 68 35.98 7.75 -1.01
C MET A 68 36.02 8.10 -2.51
N PRO A 69 37.19 7.98 -3.18
CA PRO A 69 37.33 8.29 -4.60
C PRO A 69 36.57 7.29 -5.50
N HIS A 70 36.50 6.03 -5.09
CA HIS A 70 35.84 4.95 -5.82
C HIS A 70 35.17 3.98 -4.84
N ILE A 71 34.01 3.45 -5.22
CA ILE A 71 33.33 2.36 -4.50
C ILE A 71 33.91 1.03 -4.99
N ASP A 72 34.37 0.18 -4.07
CA ASP A 72 34.70 -1.21 -4.38
C ASP A 72 33.48 -2.07 -4.04
N ILE A 73 32.69 -2.38 -5.07
CA ILE A 73 31.47 -3.18 -4.87
C ILE A 73 31.82 -4.64 -4.54
N ASP A 74 32.97 -5.14 -4.99
CA ASP A 74 33.39 -6.52 -4.74
C ASP A 74 33.81 -6.68 -3.28
N GLU A 75 34.45 -5.67 -2.68
CA GLU A 75 34.71 -5.61 -1.24
C GLU A 75 33.40 -5.66 -0.43
N LEU A 76 32.37 -4.88 -0.83
CA LEU A 76 31.06 -4.92 -0.17
C LEU A 76 30.44 -6.33 -0.26
N LYS A 77 30.46 -6.95 -1.44
CA LYS A 77 29.91 -8.30 -1.67
C LYS A 77 30.65 -9.35 -0.87
N GLN A 78 31.98 -9.26 -0.79
CA GLN A 78 32.77 -10.15 0.05
C GLN A 78 32.48 -9.93 1.53
N GLY A 79 32.41 -8.66 1.98
CA GLY A 79 32.06 -8.30 3.35
C GLY A 79 30.68 -8.84 3.76
N ARG A 80 29.69 -8.80 2.86
CA ARG A 80 28.35 -9.35 3.08
C ARG A 80 28.37 -10.83 3.51
N THR A 81 29.30 -11.64 2.98
CA THR A 81 29.40 -13.07 3.32
C THR A 81 29.81 -13.34 4.77
N ALA A 82 30.38 -12.35 5.46
CA ALA A 82 30.79 -12.47 6.86
C ALA A 82 29.64 -12.25 7.86
N PHE A 83 28.46 -11.83 7.40
CA PHE A 83 27.31 -11.51 8.23
C PHE A 83 26.16 -12.49 8.00
N THR A 84 25.46 -12.82 9.08
CA THR A 84 24.14 -13.44 8.98
C THR A 84 23.12 -12.44 8.40
N LYS A 85 21.96 -12.95 7.98
CA LYS A 85 20.85 -12.12 7.47
C LYS A 85 20.45 -11.03 8.46
N ASP A 86 20.30 -11.39 9.73
CA ASP A 86 19.82 -10.47 10.77
C ASP A 86 20.87 -9.42 11.12
N GLU A 87 22.14 -9.80 11.24
CA GLU A 87 23.23 -8.84 11.45
C GLU A 87 23.36 -7.86 10.29
N TRP A 88 23.20 -8.33 9.05
CA TRP A 88 23.24 -7.46 7.87
C TRP A 88 22.07 -6.46 7.86
N LEU A 89 20.85 -6.92 8.16
CA LEU A 89 19.67 -6.06 8.29
C LEU A 89 19.93 -4.95 9.32
N ASP A 90 20.51 -5.30 10.46
CA ASP A 90 20.82 -4.38 11.53
C ASP A 90 21.87 -3.34 11.13
N ILE A 91 22.92 -3.75 10.42
CA ILE A 91 23.93 -2.84 9.87
C ILE A 91 23.31 -1.85 8.88
N ILE A 92 22.46 -2.33 7.96
CA ILE A 92 21.79 -1.47 6.98
C ILE A 92 20.90 -0.44 7.69
N LEU A 93 20.15 -0.85 8.72
CA LEU A 93 19.32 0.06 9.50
C LEU A 93 20.14 1.08 10.29
N ARG A 94 21.21 0.65 10.98
CA ARG A 94 22.15 1.56 11.68
C ARG A 94 22.78 2.56 10.75
N SER A 95 23.10 2.15 9.52
CA SER A 95 23.64 3.03 8.48
C SER A 95 22.65 4.12 8.03
N THR A 96 21.36 3.96 8.34
CA THR A 96 20.34 5.02 8.14
C THR A 96 20.02 5.82 9.41
N GLY A 97 20.73 5.53 10.51
CA GLY A 97 20.59 6.18 11.82
C GLY A 97 19.56 5.55 12.76
N MET A 98 19.08 4.34 12.47
CA MET A 98 18.05 3.65 13.27
C MET A 98 18.69 2.58 14.17
N GLU A 99 18.26 2.49 15.43
CA GLU A 99 18.71 1.44 16.36
C GLU A 99 17.85 0.17 16.20
N PRO A 100 18.37 -0.94 15.65
CA PRO A 100 17.57 -2.10 15.32
C PRO A 100 16.94 -2.80 16.54
N ASP A 101 17.55 -2.72 17.71
CA ASP A 101 17.04 -3.37 18.93
C ASP A 101 15.69 -2.80 19.42
N GLU A 102 15.36 -1.56 19.02
CA GLU A 102 14.09 -0.91 19.34
C GLU A 102 12.98 -1.19 18.32
N PHE A 103 13.23 -2.04 17.31
CA PHE A 103 12.27 -2.41 16.28
C PHE A 103 12.00 -3.91 16.26
N THR A 104 10.72 -4.27 16.12
CA THR A 104 10.31 -5.62 15.77
C THR A 104 10.83 -5.99 14.39
N TYR A 105 10.97 -7.30 14.14
CA TYR A 105 11.42 -7.81 12.85
C TYR A 105 10.60 -7.25 11.66
N ARG A 106 9.28 -7.11 11.83
CA ARG A 106 8.41 -6.52 10.80
C ARG A 106 8.71 -5.03 10.57
N GLU A 107 8.89 -4.25 11.63
CA GLU A 107 9.23 -2.83 11.52
C GLU A 107 10.59 -2.63 10.82
N LYS A 108 11.58 -3.50 11.09
CA LYS A 108 12.88 -3.50 10.39
C LYS A 108 12.73 -3.63 8.87
N TRP A 109 11.91 -4.58 8.42
CA TRP A 109 11.62 -4.75 6.98
C TRP A 109 10.86 -3.57 6.37
N LEU A 110 9.91 -2.97 7.09
CA LEU A 110 9.20 -1.77 6.62
C LEU A 110 10.12 -0.55 6.48
N LEU A 111 11.10 -0.41 7.40
CA LEU A 111 12.13 0.61 7.30
C LEU A 111 13.05 0.35 6.10
N LEU A 112 13.42 -0.91 5.86
CA LEU A 112 14.18 -1.32 4.68
C LEU A 112 13.43 -1.00 3.38
N THR A 113 12.10 -1.18 3.33
CA THR A 113 11.27 -0.83 2.16
C THR A 113 11.44 0.63 1.74
N ARG A 114 11.68 1.55 2.69
CA ARG A 114 11.92 2.98 2.38
C ARG A 114 13.17 3.19 1.52
N MET A 115 14.14 2.28 1.58
CA MET A 115 15.39 2.36 0.82
C MET A 115 15.25 1.88 -0.62
N ILE A 116 14.20 1.12 -0.96
CA ILE A 116 14.00 0.57 -2.32
C ILE A 116 14.04 1.66 -3.41
N PRO A 117 13.36 2.83 -3.28
CA PRO A 117 13.48 3.92 -4.24
C PRO A 117 14.90 4.39 -4.56
N LEU A 118 15.83 4.22 -3.62
CA LEU A 118 17.23 4.63 -3.75
C LEU A 118 18.06 3.60 -4.52
N VAL A 119 17.74 2.30 -4.41
CA VAL A 119 18.48 1.20 -5.06
C VAL A 119 17.81 0.69 -6.35
N GLU A 120 16.54 1.04 -6.58
CA GLU A 120 15.77 0.59 -7.75
C GLU A 120 15.40 1.76 -8.66
N ASN A 121 15.51 1.55 -9.98
CA ASN A 121 15.20 2.58 -10.98
C ASN A 121 13.69 2.72 -11.20
N ASN A 122 13.18 3.95 -11.27
CA ASN A 122 11.76 4.23 -11.54
C ASN A 122 10.81 3.46 -10.60
N PHE A 123 11.14 3.43 -9.31
CA PHE A 123 10.31 2.77 -8.30
C PHE A 123 9.31 3.75 -7.68
N ASN A 124 8.01 3.48 -7.83
CA ASN A 124 6.94 4.35 -7.32
C ASN A 124 6.45 3.84 -5.96
N LEU A 125 6.75 4.58 -4.90
CA LEU A 125 6.37 4.24 -3.52
C LEU A 125 5.45 5.30 -2.94
N CYS A 126 4.44 4.85 -2.21
CA CYS A 126 3.67 5.72 -1.34
C CYS A 126 3.76 5.25 0.11
N GLU A 127 4.05 6.18 1.02
CA GLU A 127 4.01 5.96 2.46
C GLU A 127 3.05 6.94 3.13
N LEU A 128 1.97 6.40 3.70
CA LEU A 128 0.98 7.18 4.43
C LEU A 128 0.87 6.65 5.86
N GLY A 129 0.94 7.54 6.85
CA GLY A 129 0.94 7.14 8.25
C GLY A 129 0.89 8.32 9.22
N PRO A 130 0.90 8.06 10.53
CA PRO A 130 0.90 9.10 11.54
C PRO A 130 2.14 10.00 11.47
N ARG A 131 2.06 11.18 12.06
CA ARG A 131 3.20 12.10 12.18
C ARG A 131 4.29 11.50 13.08
N SER A 132 5.53 11.95 12.87
CA SER A 132 6.71 11.61 13.67
C SER A 132 7.20 10.15 13.53
N THR A 133 7.03 9.56 12.35
CA THR A 133 7.58 8.22 12.01
C THR A 133 8.84 8.30 11.13
N GLY A 134 9.42 9.50 10.94
CA GLY A 134 10.65 9.72 10.17
C GLY A 134 10.54 9.54 8.65
N LYS A 135 9.34 9.55 8.08
CA LYS A 135 9.06 9.27 6.65
C LYS A 135 9.92 10.06 5.65
N SER A 136 10.22 11.31 5.96
CA SER A 136 10.99 12.21 5.07
C SER A 136 12.50 12.18 5.33
N HIS A 137 12.97 11.55 6.41
CA HIS A 137 14.37 11.63 6.86
C HIS A 137 15.34 11.01 5.84
N LEU A 138 15.04 9.79 5.40
CA LEU A 138 15.88 9.03 4.48
C LEU A 138 16.16 9.80 3.17
N TYR A 139 15.11 10.39 2.58
CA TYR A 139 15.19 11.12 1.30
C TYR A 139 15.80 12.52 1.41
N LYS A 140 16.10 12.97 2.64
CA LYS A 140 16.67 14.29 2.90
C LYS A 140 18.13 14.21 3.37
N GLU A 141 18.44 13.24 4.22
CA GLU A 141 19.72 13.22 4.97
C GLU A 141 20.66 12.08 4.55
N ILE A 142 20.16 10.98 3.95
CA ILE A 142 20.97 9.78 3.72
C ILE A 142 21.58 9.73 2.32
N SER A 143 20.83 10.13 1.28
CA SER A 143 21.35 10.12 -0.10
C SER A 143 21.52 11.54 -0.65
N PRO A 144 22.74 11.94 -1.08
CA PRO A 144 22.95 13.19 -1.81
C PRO A 144 22.36 13.13 -3.23
N ASN A 145 21.83 11.98 -3.67
CA ASN A 145 21.19 11.79 -4.96
C ASN A 145 19.65 11.73 -4.85
N SER A 146 19.07 12.13 -3.72
CA SER A 146 17.62 12.33 -3.56
C SER A 146 17.25 13.79 -3.30
N ILE A 147 16.07 14.18 -3.77
CA ILE A 147 15.49 15.50 -3.47
C ILE A 147 14.12 15.37 -2.81
N LEU A 148 13.92 16.11 -1.72
CA LEU A 148 12.63 16.25 -1.05
C LEU A 148 11.96 17.57 -1.43
N ILE A 149 10.78 17.49 -2.02
CA ILE A 149 9.95 18.65 -2.39
C ILE A 149 8.94 18.90 -1.26
N SER A 150 9.16 19.94 -0.47
CA SER A 150 8.23 20.40 0.58
C SER A 150 7.38 21.58 0.08
N GLY A 151 6.08 21.61 0.45
CA GLY A 151 5.24 22.79 0.22
C GLY A 151 4.33 22.76 -1.01
N GLY A 152 4.09 21.59 -1.61
CA GLY A 152 2.93 21.31 -2.47
C GLY A 152 2.87 21.97 -3.86
N GLN A 153 3.62 23.03 -4.13
CA GLN A 153 3.60 23.70 -5.43
C GLN A 153 4.79 23.29 -6.30
N THR A 154 4.56 22.36 -7.22
CA THR A 154 5.51 22.04 -8.29
C THR A 154 4.89 22.35 -9.66
N THR A 155 5.75 22.49 -10.67
CA THR A 155 5.33 22.67 -12.06
C THR A 155 5.86 21.52 -12.89
N VAL A 156 5.19 21.21 -14.00
CA VAL A 156 5.65 20.17 -14.91
C VAL A 156 7.04 20.53 -15.46
N ALA A 157 7.32 21.83 -15.65
CA ALA A 157 8.63 22.31 -16.11
C ALA A 157 9.77 22.01 -15.13
N ASN A 158 9.53 22.17 -13.83
CA ASN A 158 10.52 21.85 -12.80
C ASN A 158 10.71 20.35 -12.65
N LEU A 159 9.62 19.57 -12.69
CA LEU A 159 9.70 18.13 -12.47
C LEU A 159 10.30 17.39 -13.68
N PHE A 160 9.87 17.72 -14.90
CA PHE A 160 10.19 16.96 -16.11
C PHE A 160 11.13 17.67 -17.08
N TYR A 161 10.67 18.77 -17.70
CA TYR A 161 11.47 19.44 -18.73
C TYR A 161 11.04 20.88 -18.99
N ASN A 162 11.98 21.81 -18.91
CA ASN A 162 11.70 23.21 -19.19
C ASN A 162 11.89 23.51 -20.69
N MET A 163 10.79 23.76 -21.42
CA MET A 163 10.84 24.04 -22.86
C MET A 163 11.55 25.35 -23.20
N GLY A 164 11.47 26.37 -22.34
CA GLY A 164 12.10 27.67 -22.56
C GLY A 164 13.62 27.62 -22.39
N ARG A 165 14.10 26.87 -21.39
CA ARG A 165 15.54 26.70 -21.10
C ARG A 165 16.19 25.49 -21.77
N LYS A 166 15.38 24.58 -22.34
CA LYS A 166 15.80 23.28 -22.89
C LYS A 166 16.57 22.40 -21.88
N THR A 167 16.23 22.48 -20.60
CA THR A 167 16.88 21.72 -19.52
C THR A 167 15.95 20.66 -18.95
N VAL A 168 16.51 19.51 -18.60
CA VAL A 168 15.79 18.44 -17.89
C VAL A 168 15.51 18.87 -16.46
N GLY A 169 14.32 18.50 -15.97
CA GLY A 169 13.85 18.76 -14.62
C GLY A 169 14.41 17.75 -13.63
N LEU A 170 13.84 17.76 -12.42
CA LEU A 170 14.31 16.97 -11.29
C LEU A 170 14.42 15.47 -11.60
N VAL A 171 13.49 14.88 -12.36
CA VAL A 171 13.52 13.43 -12.65
C VAL A 171 14.73 12.99 -13.48
N GLY A 172 15.42 13.90 -14.17
CA GLY A 172 16.66 13.58 -14.88
C GLY A 172 17.94 13.96 -14.16
N LEU A 173 17.84 14.54 -12.96
CA LEU A 173 18.98 14.99 -12.17
C LEU A 173 19.18 14.17 -10.88
N TRP A 174 18.11 13.56 -10.38
CA TRP A 174 18.09 12.86 -9.09
C TRP A 174 17.73 11.39 -9.28
N ASP A 175 18.24 10.53 -8.41
CA ASP A 175 17.91 9.09 -8.38
C ASP A 175 16.53 8.84 -7.73
N CYS A 176 16.10 9.75 -6.85
CA CYS A 176 14.81 9.71 -6.18
C CYS A 176 14.24 11.13 -5.98
N VAL A 177 12.98 11.32 -6.35
CA VAL A 177 12.20 12.55 -6.12
C VAL A 177 11.08 12.23 -5.13
N ALA A 178 11.21 12.73 -3.91
CA ALA A 178 10.24 12.55 -2.85
C ALA A 178 9.35 13.79 -2.67
N PHE A 179 8.05 13.58 -2.57
CA PHE A 179 7.05 14.61 -2.27
C PHE A 179 6.65 14.50 -0.82
N ASP A 180 7.01 15.51 -0.02
CA ASP A 180 6.50 15.63 1.34
C ASP A 180 5.11 16.26 1.32
N GLU A 181 4.27 15.86 2.26
CA GLU A 181 2.88 16.28 2.37
C GLU A 181 2.09 16.14 1.05
N VAL A 182 1.85 14.91 0.61
CA VAL A 182 1.13 14.62 -0.66
C VAL A 182 -0.20 15.37 -0.82
N ALA A 183 -0.91 15.65 0.27
CA ALA A 183 -2.16 16.42 0.26
C ALA A 183 -2.00 17.85 -0.31
N GLY A 184 -0.79 18.40 -0.24
CA GLY A 184 -0.47 19.73 -0.73
C GLY A 184 -0.16 19.79 -2.23
N ILE A 185 0.02 18.65 -2.91
CA ILE A 185 0.43 18.61 -4.31
C ILE A 185 -0.61 19.30 -5.20
N LYS A 186 -0.18 20.38 -5.87
CA LYS A 186 -0.96 21.11 -6.88
C LYS A 186 -0.09 21.35 -8.10
N PHE A 187 -0.53 20.84 -9.25
CA PHE A 187 0.06 21.18 -10.53
C PHE A 187 -0.60 22.43 -11.09
N LYS A 188 0.21 23.41 -11.52
CA LYS A 188 -0.31 24.59 -12.25
C LYS A 188 -0.82 24.22 -13.64
N ASP A 189 -0.21 23.21 -14.24
CA ASP A 189 -0.52 22.72 -15.58
C ASP A 189 -1.52 21.55 -15.49
N LYS A 190 -2.58 21.58 -16.31
CA LYS A 190 -3.61 20.52 -16.33
C LYS A 190 -3.07 19.15 -16.74
N ASP A 191 -1.99 19.12 -17.51
CA ASP A 191 -1.41 17.88 -18.06
C ASP A 191 -0.38 17.22 -17.13
N GLY A 192 -0.09 17.82 -15.96
CA GLY A 192 0.99 17.35 -15.09
C GLY A 192 0.80 15.94 -14.55
N ILE A 193 -0.44 15.58 -14.19
CA ILE A 193 -0.77 14.22 -13.73
C ILE A 193 -0.63 13.22 -14.88
N GLN A 194 -0.99 13.60 -16.11
CA GLN A 194 -0.89 12.71 -17.27
C GLN A 194 0.58 12.37 -17.60
N ILE A 195 1.46 13.39 -17.64
CA ILE A 195 2.89 13.19 -17.88
C ILE A 195 3.51 12.33 -16.78
N MET A 196 3.10 12.55 -15.54
CA MET A 196 3.55 11.76 -14.40
C MET A 196 3.09 10.30 -14.50
N LYS A 197 1.85 10.03 -14.92
CA LYS A 197 1.39 8.67 -15.20
C LYS A 197 2.30 7.99 -16.22
N ASP A 198 2.55 8.64 -17.35
CA ASP A 198 3.38 8.08 -18.44
C ASP A 198 4.80 7.75 -17.94
N TYR A 199 5.42 8.69 -17.21
CA TYR A 199 6.73 8.49 -16.58
C TYR A 199 6.75 7.35 -15.56
N MET A 200 5.75 7.26 -14.70
CA MET A 200 5.66 6.22 -13.67
C MET A 200 5.49 4.81 -14.26
N ALA A 201 5.00 4.65 -15.51
CA ALA A 201 4.96 3.33 -16.14
C ALA A 201 6.24 2.96 -16.87
N SER A 202 6.85 3.94 -17.55
CA SER A 202 7.83 3.66 -18.60
C SER A 202 9.24 4.13 -18.24
N GLY A 203 9.39 4.98 -17.22
CA GLY A 203 10.63 5.72 -16.98
C GLY A 203 10.90 6.77 -18.06
N SER A 204 9.99 7.02 -18.99
CA SER A 204 10.14 8.03 -20.03
C SER A 204 8.95 8.98 -20.06
N PHE A 205 9.18 10.18 -20.60
CA PHE A 205 8.13 11.17 -20.79
C PHE A 205 8.30 11.90 -22.12
N ALA A 206 7.18 12.21 -22.77
CA ALA A 206 7.14 12.98 -23.99
C ALA A 206 6.84 14.45 -23.67
N ARG A 207 7.72 15.36 -24.10
CA ARG A 207 7.44 16.80 -24.03
C ARG A 207 8.03 17.55 -25.22
N GLY A 208 7.17 18.00 -26.14
CA GLY A 208 7.60 18.58 -27.40
C GLY A 208 7.71 17.51 -28.50
N LYS A 209 8.85 17.44 -29.20
CA LYS A 209 9.08 16.49 -30.30
C LYS A 209 9.96 15.29 -29.95
N GLU A 210 10.49 15.23 -28.72
CA GLU A 210 11.43 14.19 -28.28
C GLU A 210 10.92 13.52 -27.00
N GLU A 211 11.10 12.20 -26.95
CA GLU A 211 10.92 11.39 -25.76
C GLU A 211 12.22 11.39 -24.93
N LYS A 212 12.10 11.54 -23.61
CA LYS A 212 13.25 11.55 -22.70
C LYS A 212 13.09 10.46 -21.66
N ALA A 213 14.10 9.61 -21.54
CA ALA A 213 14.21 8.62 -20.48
C ALA A 213 14.87 9.22 -19.23
N ALA A 214 14.42 8.77 -18.06
CA ALA A 214 15.01 9.07 -16.77
C ALA A 214 14.83 7.88 -15.83
N THR A 215 15.63 7.83 -14.76
CA THR A 215 15.66 6.68 -13.85
C THR A 215 15.14 7.00 -12.46
N ALA A 216 14.77 8.26 -12.19
CA ALA A 216 14.34 8.70 -10.87
C ALA A 216 13.11 7.93 -10.37
N SER A 217 13.20 7.47 -9.13
CA SER A 217 12.08 6.92 -8.38
C SER A 217 11.17 8.03 -7.87
N MET A 218 9.88 7.76 -7.73
CA MET A 218 8.90 8.72 -7.19
C MET A 218 8.38 8.25 -5.84
N VAL A 219 8.55 9.08 -4.83
CA VAL A 219 8.09 8.78 -3.47
C VAL A 219 7.04 9.79 -3.02
N PHE A 220 5.93 9.29 -2.49
CA PHE A 220 4.81 10.09 -2.03
C PHE A 220 4.60 9.88 -0.53
N VAL A 221 4.96 10.89 0.27
CA VAL A 221 4.88 10.83 1.74
C VAL A 221 3.71 11.67 2.25
N GLY A 222 2.87 11.07 3.09
CA GLY A 222 1.67 11.73 3.59
C GLY A 222 1.28 11.36 5.00
N ASN A 223 0.42 12.20 5.57
CA ASN A 223 -0.09 12.00 6.92
C ASN A 223 -1.52 11.48 6.88
N ILE A 224 -1.77 10.44 7.66
CA ILE A 224 -3.11 9.94 7.96
C ILE A 224 -3.59 10.60 9.26
N ASN A 225 -4.71 11.33 9.20
CA ASN A 225 -5.27 12.08 10.33
C ASN A 225 -6.40 11.33 11.07
N GLN A 226 -6.79 10.15 10.61
CA GLN A 226 -7.87 9.32 11.17
C GLN A 226 -7.34 7.90 11.41
N SER A 227 -8.02 7.07 12.20
CA SER A 227 -7.58 5.67 12.32
C SER A 227 -7.75 4.92 11.00
N VAL A 228 -6.88 3.93 10.77
CA VAL A 228 -6.90 3.09 9.57
C VAL A 228 -8.26 2.37 9.45
N ASP A 229 -8.80 1.87 10.55
CA ASP A 229 -10.13 1.24 10.58
C ASP A 229 -11.25 2.16 10.08
N VAL A 230 -11.18 3.45 10.43
CA VAL A 230 -12.17 4.44 9.97
C VAL A 230 -11.99 4.72 8.49
N LEU A 231 -10.75 4.84 8.00
CA LEU A 231 -10.48 5.03 6.57
C LEU A 231 -10.94 3.83 5.74
N LEU A 232 -10.64 2.61 6.19
CA LEU A 232 -11.06 1.37 5.54
C LEU A 232 -12.58 1.22 5.48
N LYS A 233 -13.32 1.84 6.40
CA LYS A 233 -14.80 1.86 6.39
C LYS A 233 -15.37 2.99 5.54
N THR A 234 -14.85 4.20 5.72
CA THR A 234 -15.47 5.44 5.18
C THR A 234 -14.92 5.88 3.82
N SER A 235 -13.69 5.51 3.44
CA SER A 235 -13.01 6.02 2.25
C SER A 235 -11.93 5.05 1.75
N SER A 236 -10.81 5.52 1.18
CA SER A 236 -9.66 4.69 0.80
C SER A 236 -8.43 5.04 1.62
N LEU A 237 -7.45 4.15 1.65
CA LEU A 237 -6.13 4.43 2.23
C LEU A 237 -5.37 5.52 1.44
N PHE A 238 -5.80 5.85 0.23
CA PHE A 238 -5.26 6.95 -0.59
C PHE A 238 -5.96 8.29 -0.34
N ALA A 239 -6.93 8.37 0.59
CA ALA A 239 -7.63 9.61 0.92
C ALA A 239 -6.74 10.83 1.24
N PRO A 240 -5.49 10.69 1.76
CA PRO A 240 -4.58 11.81 1.92
C PRO A 240 -4.12 12.46 0.62
N PHE A 241 -4.23 11.81 -0.54
CA PHE A 241 -3.89 12.44 -1.82
C PHE A 241 -4.90 13.54 -2.20
N PRO A 242 -4.50 14.52 -3.02
CA PRO A 242 -5.44 15.45 -3.64
C PRO A 242 -6.48 14.69 -4.45
N GLN A 243 -7.73 15.14 -4.47
CA GLN A 243 -8.84 14.44 -5.12
C GLN A 243 -8.53 14.05 -6.57
N GLU A 244 -7.85 14.91 -7.33
CA GLU A 244 -7.45 14.67 -8.72
C GLU A 244 -6.51 13.46 -8.90
N MET A 245 -5.80 13.04 -7.84
CA MET A 245 -4.89 11.90 -7.84
C MET A 245 -5.43 10.73 -7.02
N GLY A 246 -6.01 11.00 -5.85
CA GLY A 246 -6.51 10.01 -4.90
C GLY A 246 -7.75 9.23 -5.36
N THR A 247 -8.41 9.69 -6.43
CA THR A 247 -9.49 8.94 -7.11
C THR A 247 -9.16 8.56 -8.56
N ASP A 248 -7.98 8.93 -9.09
CA ASP A 248 -7.53 8.51 -10.43
C ASP A 248 -6.93 7.11 -10.34
N THR A 249 -7.74 6.10 -10.66
CA THR A 249 -7.31 4.69 -10.63
C THR A 249 -6.13 4.42 -11.55
N ALA A 250 -6.00 5.13 -12.68
CA ALA A 250 -4.87 4.97 -13.59
C ALA A 250 -3.57 5.53 -13.03
N PHE A 251 -3.64 6.57 -12.18
CA PHE A 251 -2.49 7.07 -11.43
C PHE A 251 -2.10 6.11 -10.31
N LEU A 252 -3.07 5.72 -9.48
CA LEU A 252 -2.82 4.85 -8.32
C LEU A 252 -2.32 3.46 -8.71
N ASP A 253 -2.75 2.92 -9.85
CA ASP A 253 -2.28 1.65 -10.38
C ASP A 253 -0.79 1.67 -10.82
N ARG A 254 -0.19 2.86 -10.96
CA ARG A 254 1.26 3.00 -11.20
C ARG A 254 2.10 2.96 -9.92
N MET A 255 1.49 2.91 -8.75
CA MET A 255 2.21 2.75 -7.48
C MET A 255 2.69 1.31 -7.33
N HIS A 256 3.99 1.08 -7.24
CA HIS A 256 4.52 -0.27 -7.04
C HIS A 256 4.28 -0.74 -5.60
N CYS A 257 4.41 0.16 -4.63
CA CYS A 257 4.38 -0.15 -3.21
C CYS A 257 3.50 0.83 -2.42
N TYR A 258 2.63 0.29 -1.57
CA TYR A 258 2.01 1.03 -0.47
C TYR A 258 2.65 0.58 0.85
N LEU A 259 3.48 1.44 1.44
CA LEU A 259 4.12 1.22 2.73
C LEU A 259 3.18 1.67 3.87
N PRO A 260 2.73 0.76 4.76
CA PRO A 260 1.81 1.08 5.86
C PRO A 260 2.54 1.85 6.97
N GLY A 261 2.67 3.16 6.81
CA GLY A 261 3.39 4.00 7.77
C GLY A 261 2.80 4.03 9.18
N TRP A 262 1.58 3.49 9.39
CA TRP A 262 0.95 3.31 10.71
C TRP A 262 1.49 2.13 11.51
N GLU A 263 2.19 1.19 10.86
CA GLU A 263 2.85 0.08 11.54
C GLU A 263 4.23 0.49 12.07
N ILE A 264 4.82 1.57 11.53
CA ILE A 264 6.10 2.11 12.01
C ILE A 264 5.84 2.95 13.27
N PRO A 265 6.58 2.72 14.37
CA PRO A 265 6.36 3.42 15.62
C PRO A 265 6.73 4.90 15.48
N LYS A 266 6.19 5.72 16.39
CA LYS A 266 6.63 7.11 16.49
C LYS A 266 8.01 7.15 17.11
N PHE A 267 8.95 7.75 16.41
CA PHE A 267 10.34 7.79 16.85
C PHE A 267 10.50 8.58 18.15
N ARG A 268 11.36 8.03 19.00
CA ARG A 268 11.85 8.56 20.28
C ARG A 268 13.38 8.52 20.24
N PRO A 269 14.09 9.24 21.13
CA PRO A 269 15.55 9.23 21.16
C PRO A 269 16.18 7.82 21.14
N GLU A 270 15.57 6.86 21.83
CA GLU A 270 16.01 5.45 21.89
C GLU A 270 16.04 4.76 20.50
N HIS A 271 15.21 5.20 19.54
CA HIS A 271 15.17 4.59 18.21
C HIS A 271 16.32 5.03 17.30
N PHE A 272 17.17 5.97 17.76
CA PHE A 272 18.32 6.46 17.00
C PHE A 272 19.58 5.83 17.55
N THR A 273 20.39 5.26 16.66
CA THR A 273 21.62 4.56 17.04
C THR A 273 22.74 5.55 17.38
N ASP A 274 23.57 5.18 18.34
CA ASP A 274 24.89 5.77 18.62
C ASP A 274 26.04 4.80 18.34
N ASP A 275 25.74 3.66 17.69
CA ASP A 275 26.67 2.59 17.35
C ASP A 275 27.15 2.69 15.88
N TYR A 276 27.98 1.74 15.47
CA TYR A 276 28.62 1.72 14.15
C TYR A 276 27.66 1.31 13.03
N GLY A 277 27.74 2.05 11.93
CA GLY A 277 27.15 1.74 10.63
C GLY A 277 28.01 2.29 9.50
N PHE A 278 27.59 2.11 8.26
CA PHE A 278 28.24 2.75 7.12
C PHE A 278 28.06 4.26 7.18
N ILE A 279 29.10 5.00 6.79
CA ILE A 279 29.02 6.44 6.59
C ILE A 279 28.07 6.71 5.41
N SER A 280 27.19 7.73 5.53
CA SER A 280 26.12 8.01 4.55
C SER A 280 26.62 8.14 3.11
N ASP A 281 27.79 8.75 2.90
CA ASP A 281 28.39 8.88 1.57
C ASP A 281 28.73 7.52 0.96
N TYR A 282 29.32 6.60 1.74
CA TYR A 282 29.62 5.24 1.28
C TYR A 282 28.34 4.46 0.98
N LEU A 283 27.37 4.53 1.90
CA LEU A 283 26.05 3.91 1.73
C LEU A 283 25.36 4.36 0.44
N ALA A 284 25.34 5.68 0.20
CA ALA A 284 24.67 6.23 -0.97
C ALA A 284 25.36 5.84 -2.28
N GLU A 285 26.69 5.79 -2.32
CA GLU A 285 27.42 5.43 -3.53
C GLU A 285 27.28 3.93 -3.87
N PHE A 286 27.33 3.00 -2.89
CA PHE A 286 27.12 1.59 -3.24
C PHE A 286 25.67 1.29 -3.61
N ILE A 287 24.70 1.93 -2.94
CA ILE A 287 23.28 1.81 -3.31
C ILE A 287 23.09 2.26 -4.75
N ARG A 288 23.76 3.36 -5.16
CA ARG A 288 23.72 3.87 -6.52
C ARG A 288 24.36 2.91 -7.52
N GLU A 289 25.48 2.28 -7.16
CA GLU A 289 26.13 1.27 -8.01
C GLU A 289 25.23 0.05 -8.21
N LEU A 290 24.56 -0.42 -7.15
CA LEU A 290 23.60 -1.53 -7.19
C LEU A 290 22.39 -1.26 -8.08
N ARG A 291 22.04 0.01 -8.37
CA ARG A 291 20.98 0.35 -9.35
C ARG A 291 21.28 -0.17 -10.76
N LYS A 292 22.54 -0.51 -11.07
CA LYS A 292 22.96 -1.05 -12.37
C LYS A 292 22.79 -2.56 -12.46
N GLU A 293 22.64 -3.24 -11.33
CA GLU A 293 22.45 -4.68 -11.26
C GLU A 293 20.96 -5.04 -11.35
N GLN A 294 20.67 -6.30 -11.70
CA GLN A 294 19.30 -6.80 -11.81
C GLN A 294 19.25 -8.28 -11.38
N TYR A 295 18.47 -8.54 -10.35
CA TYR A 295 18.20 -9.85 -9.73
C TYR A 295 16.75 -10.31 -9.93
N GLY A 296 15.93 -9.53 -10.64
CA GLY A 296 14.49 -9.79 -10.81
C GLY A 296 14.11 -11.16 -11.44
N ASP A 297 15.05 -11.83 -12.10
CA ASP A 297 14.84 -13.17 -12.69
C ASP A 297 15.13 -14.32 -11.71
N ALA A 298 15.79 -14.05 -10.58
CA ALA A 298 16.07 -15.08 -9.56
C ALA A 298 14.78 -15.70 -8.99
N PHE A 299 13.71 -14.91 -8.96
CA PHE A 299 12.36 -15.34 -8.64
C PHE A 299 11.91 -16.56 -9.48
N ASP A 300 12.18 -16.56 -10.78
CA ASP A 300 11.63 -17.55 -11.72
C ASP A 300 12.29 -18.93 -11.60
N HIS A 301 13.38 -19.05 -10.83
CA HIS A 301 14.03 -20.32 -10.57
C HIS A 301 13.24 -21.20 -9.60
N TYR A 302 12.60 -20.57 -8.59
CA TYR A 302 11.93 -21.27 -7.49
C TYR A 302 10.42 -21.08 -7.50
N PHE A 303 9.91 -19.95 -8.01
CA PHE A 303 8.52 -19.56 -7.86
C PHE A 303 7.90 -19.03 -9.16
N ARG A 304 6.57 -19.01 -9.22
CA ARG A 304 5.77 -18.28 -10.24
C ARG A 304 4.68 -17.47 -9.59
N LEU A 305 4.35 -16.31 -10.15
CA LEU A 305 3.24 -15.51 -9.65
C LEU A 305 1.89 -16.14 -10.05
N GLY A 306 0.90 -16.00 -9.16
CA GLY A 306 -0.46 -16.45 -9.39
C GLY A 306 -1.16 -15.73 -10.55
N ARG A 307 -2.27 -16.31 -11.02
CA ARG A 307 -2.95 -15.85 -12.24
C ARG A 307 -3.68 -14.52 -12.10
N ASN A 308 -4.00 -14.11 -10.87
CA ASN A 308 -4.72 -12.87 -10.59
C ASN A 308 -3.81 -11.62 -10.62
N LEU A 309 -2.49 -11.79 -10.77
CA LEU A 309 -1.59 -10.67 -10.95
C LEU A 309 -1.57 -10.25 -12.43
N ASN A 310 -1.98 -9.02 -12.71
CA ASN A 310 -1.85 -8.48 -14.06
C ASN A 310 -0.38 -8.09 -14.35
N GLN A 311 -0.10 -7.61 -15.58
CA GLN A 311 1.25 -7.23 -15.97
C GLN A 311 1.84 -6.11 -15.10
N ARG A 312 1.04 -5.12 -14.67
CA ARG A 312 1.49 -4.02 -13.80
C ARG A 312 1.79 -4.53 -12.39
N ASP A 313 0.96 -5.43 -11.88
CA ASP A 313 1.18 -6.11 -10.60
C ASP A 313 2.48 -6.91 -10.62
N THR A 314 2.71 -7.66 -11.70
CA THR A 314 3.95 -8.43 -11.92
C THR A 314 5.18 -7.52 -11.94
N ILE A 315 5.13 -6.40 -12.67
CA ILE A 315 6.24 -5.43 -12.73
C ILE A 315 6.50 -4.84 -11.34
N ALA A 316 5.45 -4.43 -10.62
CA ALA A 316 5.58 -3.86 -9.29
C ALA A 316 6.23 -4.83 -8.29
N VAL A 317 5.77 -6.08 -8.27
CA VAL A 317 6.29 -7.13 -7.39
C VAL A 317 7.74 -7.46 -7.74
N ARG A 318 8.05 -7.64 -9.03
CA ARG A 318 9.43 -7.93 -9.46
C ARG A 318 10.41 -6.81 -9.12
N ARG A 319 10.01 -5.54 -9.29
CA ARG A 319 10.85 -4.39 -8.88
C ARG A 319 11.08 -4.34 -7.37
N MET A 320 10.08 -4.71 -6.57
CA MET A 320 10.25 -4.81 -5.11
C MET A 320 11.20 -5.93 -4.74
N ILE A 321 11.02 -7.13 -5.31
CA ILE A 321 11.92 -8.27 -5.08
C ILE A 321 13.36 -7.87 -5.44
N ASP A 322 13.55 -7.25 -6.62
CA ASP A 322 14.86 -6.78 -7.08
C ASP A 322 15.50 -5.79 -6.09
N GLY A 323 14.73 -4.80 -5.63
CA GLY A 323 15.19 -3.84 -4.64
C GLY A 323 15.57 -4.45 -3.29
N TYR A 324 14.77 -5.41 -2.79
CA TYR A 324 15.10 -6.12 -1.55
C TYR A 324 16.33 -7.01 -1.69
N LEU A 325 16.47 -7.72 -2.82
CA LEU A 325 17.64 -8.56 -3.09
C LEU A 325 18.92 -7.72 -3.15
N LYS A 326 18.90 -6.55 -3.81
CA LYS A 326 20.06 -5.64 -3.84
C LYS A 326 20.47 -5.17 -2.45
N LEU A 327 19.51 -4.90 -1.57
CA LEU A 327 19.80 -4.41 -0.21
C LEU A 327 20.27 -5.54 0.73
N MET A 328 19.61 -6.70 0.69
CA MET A 328 19.85 -7.79 1.64
C MET A 328 20.90 -8.79 1.18
N TYR A 329 21.05 -8.96 -0.13
CA TYR A 329 21.95 -9.93 -0.76
C TYR A 329 22.68 -9.27 -1.94
N PRO A 330 23.45 -8.18 -1.73
CA PRO A 330 24.19 -7.50 -2.79
C PRO A 330 25.20 -8.42 -3.50
N ASN A 331 25.60 -9.53 -2.88
CA ASN A 331 26.44 -10.58 -3.45
C ASN A 331 25.68 -11.57 -4.36
N GLY A 332 24.35 -11.51 -4.41
CA GLY A 332 23.51 -12.41 -5.21
C GLY A 332 23.35 -13.82 -4.62
N GLU A 333 23.77 -14.04 -3.37
CA GLU A 333 23.65 -15.34 -2.70
C GLU A 333 22.52 -15.28 -1.67
N PHE A 334 21.49 -16.12 -1.85
CA PHE A 334 20.35 -16.27 -0.96
C PHE A 334 19.73 -17.65 -1.13
N THR A 335 19.04 -18.10 -0.09
CA THR A 335 18.29 -19.35 -0.07
C THR A 335 16.89 -19.19 -0.66
N LYS A 336 16.21 -20.32 -0.91
CA LYS A 336 14.82 -20.34 -1.39
C LYS A 336 13.88 -19.68 -0.38
N GLU A 337 14.10 -19.96 0.90
CA GLU A 337 13.30 -19.46 2.04
C GLU A 337 13.47 -17.95 2.23
N GLU A 338 14.69 -17.43 2.09
CA GLU A 338 14.97 -15.99 2.13
C GLU A 338 14.33 -15.23 0.97
N LEU A 339 14.31 -15.84 -0.22
CA LEU A 339 13.61 -15.30 -1.37
C LEU A 339 12.08 -15.34 -1.17
N GLU A 340 11.54 -16.41 -0.59
CA GLU A 340 10.12 -16.55 -0.26
C GLU A 340 9.64 -15.44 0.68
N GLU A 341 10.43 -15.13 1.72
CA GLU A 341 10.15 -14.02 2.65
C GLU A 341 10.03 -12.67 1.93
N ILE A 342 10.97 -12.38 1.02
CA ILE A 342 10.94 -11.17 0.19
C ILE A 342 9.70 -11.13 -0.71
N ILE A 343 9.33 -12.27 -1.32
CA ILE A 343 8.14 -12.39 -2.18
C ILE A 343 6.87 -12.09 -1.37
N GLN A 344 6.74 -12.64 -0.16
CA GLN A 344 5.57 -12.42 0.69
C GLN A 344 5.39 -10.93 1.01
N ILE A 345 6.47 -10.24 1.41
CA ILE A 345 6.41 -8.80 1.71
C ILE A 345 6.10 -8.00 0.44
N ALA A 346 6.74 -8.30 -0.69
CA ALA A 346 6.49 -7.61 -1.96
C ALA A 346 5.03 -7.76 -2.42
N LEU A 347 4.47 -8.98 -2.33
CA LEU A 347 3.07 -9.24 -2.66
C LEU A 347 2.12 -8.50 -1.72
N GLU A 348 2.41 -8.47 -0.42
CA GLU A 348 1.60 -7.74 0.57
C GLU A 348 1.51 -6.24 0.21
N MET A 349 2.66 -5.61 -0.07
CA MET A 349 2.73 -4.17 -0.37
C MET A 349 2.01 -3.81 -1.67
N ARG A 350 2.13 -4.63 -2.73
CA ARG A 350 1.39 -4.39 -3.98
C ARG A 350 -0.09 -4.74 -3.85
N ARG A 351 -0.45 -5.82 -3.13
CA ARG A 351 -1.85 -6.17 -2.86
C ARG A 351 -2.56 -5.01 -2.18
N ARG A 352 -1.91 -4.34 -1.22
CA ARG A 352 -2.49 -3.16 -0.55
C ARG A 352 -2.90 -2.05 -1.54
N VAL A 353 -2.11 -1.78 -2.58
CA VAL A 353 -2.50 -0.87 -3.68
C VAL A 353 -3.76 -1.38 -4.38
N LYS A 354 -3.77 -2.66 -4.76
CA LYS A 354 -4.86 -3.28 -5.51
C LYS A 354 -6.17 -3.38 -4.73
N GLU A 355 -6.14 -3.63 -3.44
CA GLU A 355 -7.34 -3.59 -2.58
C GLU A 355 -8.00 -2.20 -2.60
N GLN A 356 -7.19 -1.14 -2.60
CA GLN A 356 -7.75 0.22 -2.70
C GLN A 356 -8.28 0.53 -4.10
N LEU A 357 -7.63 0.03 -5.14
CA LEU A 357 -8.13 0.14 -6.52
C LEU A 357 -9.44 -0.63 -6.70
N LYS A 358 -9.58 -1.82 -6.11
CA LYS A 358 -10.85 -2.57 -6.05
C LYS A 358 -11.94 -1.75 -5.36
N LYS A 359 -11.60 -1.07 -4.26
CA LYS A 359 -12.55 -0.19 -3.56
C LYS A 359 -12.99 1.03 -4.40
N LEU A 360 -12.07 1.61 -5.18
CA LEU A 360 -12.33 2.83 -5.96
C LEU A 360 -12.93 2.56 -7.35
N GLY A 361 -12.44 1.54 -8.06
CA GLY A 361 -12.79 1.18 -9.43
C GLY A 361 -13.71 -0.04 -9.57
N GLY A 362 -14.06 -0.72 -8.46
CA GLY A 362 -14.99 -1.84 -8.46
C GLY A 362 -14.48 -3.03 -9.27
N MET A 363 -15.32 -3.54 -10.17
CA MET A 363 -15.05 -4.76 -10.96
C MET A 363 -13.88 -4.64 -11.93
N GLU A 364 -13.37 -3.45 -12.24
CA GLU A 364 -12.16 -3.32 -13.05
C GLU A 364 -10.94 -3.93 -12.34
N PHE A 365 -10.95 -3.98 -11.00
CA PHE A 365 -9.82 -4.41 -10.17
C PHE A 365 -10.18 -5.58 -9.24
N TYR A 366 -11.11 -6.47 -9.65
CA TYR A 366 -11.58 -7.59 -8.82
C TYR A 366 -10.49 -8.63 -8.51
N ASP A 367 -9.49 -8.77 -9.37
CA ASP A 367 -8.34 -9.67 -9.21
C ASP A 367 -7.36 -9.14 -8.15
N VAL A 368 -7.68 -9.39 -6.88
CA VAL A 368 -6.85 -9.01 -5.70
C VAL A 368 -6.28 -10.20 -4.93
N ASN A 369 -6.63 -11.43 -5.34
CA ASN A 369 -6.13 -12.66 -4.71
C ASN A 369 -4.69 -12.93 -5.14
N PHE A 370 -3.76 -12.18 -4.56
CA PHE A 370 -2.34 -12.30 -4.85
C PHE A 370 -1.80 -13.60 -4.26
N SER A 371 -1.10 -14.35 -5.10
CA SER A 371 -0.47 -15.61 -4.74
C SER A 371 0.85 -15.80 -5.48
N TYR A 372 1.64 -16.76 -4.99
CA TYR A 372 2.77 -17.34 -5.69
C TYR A 372 2.68 -18.87 -5.62
N ILE A 373 3.30 -19.53 -6.59
CA ILE A 373 3.31 -20.98 -6.76
C ILE A 373 4.75 -21.45 -6.58
N ASP A 374 4.97 -22.39 -5.67
CA ASP A 374 6.26 -23.06 -5.52
C ASP A 374 6.46 -24.07 -6.66
N LEU A 375 7.59 -24.02 -7.35
CA LEU A 375 7.85 -24.89 -8.50
C LEU A 375 8.27 -26.32 -8.12
N GLU A 376 8.63 -26.54 -6.85
CA GLU A 376 9.08 -27.84 -6.36
C GLU A 376 7.90 -28.80 -6.11
N ASP A 377 6.84 -28.32 -5.45
CA ASP A 377 5.66 -29.11 -5.10
C ASP A 377 4.36 -28.63 -5.78
N MET A 378 4.42 -27.51 -6.52
CA MET A 378 3.30 -26.89 -7.22
C MET A 378 2.19 -26.36 -6.29
N SER A 379 2.48 -26.12 -5.00
CA SER A 379 1.53 -25.49 -4.09
C SER A 379 1.36 -24.00 -4.38
N GLU A 380 0.12 -23.51 -4.27
CA GLU A 380 -0.20 -22.08 -4.42
C GLU A 380 -0.42 -21.44 -3.04
N HIS A 381 0.35 -20.40 -2.75
CA HIS A 381 0.37 -19.67 -1.49
C HIS A 381 -0.23 -18.28 -1.67
N TYR A 382 -1.33 -17.98 -0.99
CA TYR A 382 -2.00 -16.68 -1.04
C TYR A 382 -1.48 -15.73 0.05
N VAL A 383 -1.21 -14.48 -0.34
CA VAL A 383 -0.68 -13.44 0.56
C VAL A 383 -1.76 -12.41 0.88
N SER A 384 -2.28 -12.41 2.10
CA SER A 384 -3.28 -11.44 2.58
C SER A 384 -2.67 -10.12 3.07
N VAL A 385 -3.49 -9.07 3.20
CA VAL A 385 -3.09 -7.84 3.92
C VAL A 385 -3.82 -7.74 5.27
N PRO A 386 -3.16 -7.26 6.35
CA PRO A 386 -3.81 -7.08 7.66
C PRO A 386 -5.06 -6.20 7.62
N GLU A 387 -5.09 -5.24 6.69
CA GLU A 387 -6.21 -4.32 6.48
C GLU A 387 -7.46 -4.97 5.86
N GLN A 388 -7.37 -6.23 5.43
CA GLN A 388 -8.56 -7.05 5.14
C GLN A 388 -9.34 -7.42 6.42
N GLY A 389 -8.85 -6.99 7.58
CA GLY A 389 -9.48 -7.08 8.90
C GLY A 389 -10.68 -6.16 9.11
N GLY A 390 -11.66 -6.15 8.20
CA GLY A 390 -13.03 -6.25 8.68
C GLY A 390 -13.25 -7.73 8.95
N GLY A 391 -12.92 -8.25 10.15
CA GLY A 391 -13.14 -9.67 10.47
C GLY A 391 -14.49 -10.12 9.95
N LYS A 392 -14.57 -11.31 9.33
CA LYS A 392 -15.74 -11.79 8.55
C LYS A 392 -17.03 -11.19 9.08
N LEU A 393 -17.57 -10.21 8.35
CA LEU A 393 -18.74 -9.46 8.80
C LEU A 393 -19.91 -10.41 9.06
N ILE A 394 -19.96 -11.50 8.28
CA ILE A 394 -20.84 -12.64 8.48
C ILE A 394 -20.04 -13.73 9.19
N PRO A 395 -20.32 -14.01 10.48
CA PRO A 395 -19.54 -14.97 11.26
C PRO A 395 -19.72 -16.40 10.74
N ASP A 396 -18.68 -17.23 10.95
CA ASP A 396 -18.80 -18.67 10.76
C ASP A 396 -19.66 -19.30 11.87
N GLY A 397 -20.54 -20.23 11.49
CA GLY A 397 -21.40 -20.96 12.42
C GLY A 397 -22.87 -20.51 12.40
N MET A 398 -23.68 -21.08 13.29
CA MET A 398 -25.08 -20.69 13.45
C MET A 398 -25.17 -19.41 14.29
N CYS A 399 -25.91 -18.44 13.77
CA CYS A 399 -26.23 -17.21 14.49
C CYS A 399 -27.34 -17.45 15.52
N ASN A 400 -27.56 -16.50 16.42
CA ASN A 400 -28.71 -16.57 17.32
C ASN A 400 -30.03 -16.39 16.53
N PRO A 401 -31.15 -16.97 16.96
CA PRO A 401 -32.47 -16.66 16.40
C PRO A 401 -32.71 -15.15 16.35
N GLY A 402 -33.22 -14.68 15.21
CA GLY A 402 -33.48 -13.26 14.96
C GLY A 402 -32.30 -12.46 14.39
N GLN A 403 -31.13 -13.07 14.21
CA GLN A 403 -29.98 -12.44 13.54
C GLN A 403 -29.95 -12.77 12.04
N VAL A 404 -29.88 -11.76 11.19
CA VAL A 404 -29.86 -11.89 9.72
C VAL A 404 -28.87 -10.91 9.11
N TYR A 405 -28.21 -11.32 8.04
CA TYR A 405 -27.29 -10.49 7.26
C TYR A 405 -27.85 -10.28 5.85
N THR A 406 -27.83 -9.04 5.37
CA THR A 406 -28.20 -8.68 4.01
C THR A 406 -27.10 -7.84 3.38
N VAL A 407 -26.91 -7.98 2.07
CA VAL A 407 -25.91 -7.22 1.30
C VAL A 407 -26.65 -6.45 0.22
N SER A 408 -26.46 -5.14 0.20
CA SER A 408 -27.18 -4.25 -0.72
C SER A 408 -26.45 -2.91 -0.86
N LYS A 409 -26.93 -2.08 -1.78
CA LYS A 409 -26.47 -0.70 -1.96
C LYS A 409 -26.90 0.17 -0.78
N GLY A 410 -25.93 0.80 -0.13
CA GLY A 410 -26.13 1.81 0.91
C GLY A 410 -26.33 3.22 0.34
N LYS A 411 -26.51 4.22 1.21
CA LYS A 411 -26.74 5.62 0.81
C LYS A 411 -25.59 6.25 0.04
N SER A 412 -24.36 5.87 0.34
CA SER A 412 -23.17 6.36 -0.35
C SER A 412 -23.10 5.91 -1.81
N GLY A 413 -23.98 4.99 -2.23
CA GLY A 413 -23.89 4.31 -3.53
C GLY A 413 -22.93 3.13 -3.54
N MET A 414 -22.22 2.86 -2.44
CA MET A 414 -21.41 1.65 -2.28
C MET A 414 -22.29 0.47 -1.85
N ILE A 415 -21.87 -0.75 -2.16
CA ILE A 415 -22.51 -1.99 -1.67
C ILE A 415 -21.87 -2.36 -0.34
N GLY A 416 -22.69 -2.76 0.63
CA GLY A 416 -22.18 -3.22 1.91
C GLY A 416 -23.12 -4.15 2.66
N VAL A 417 -22.65 -4.60 3.82
CA VAL A 417 -23.32 -5.58 4.67
C VAL A 417 -24.06 -4.90 5.81
N PHE A 418 -25.31 -5.29 5.96
CA PHE A 418 -26.18 -4.82 7.02
C PHE A 418 -26.61 -5.98 7.89
N ARG A 419 -26.51 -5.77 9.21
CA ARG A 419 -26.90 -6.76 10.22
C ARG A 419 -28.22 -6.35 10.86
N LEU A 420 -29.13 -7.30 10.91
CA LEU A 420 -30.42 -7.19 11.58
C LEU A 420 -30.39 -8.09 12.80
N GLU A 421 -30.80 -7.55 13.96
CA GLU A 421 -30.91 -8.31 15.20
C GLU A 421 -32.28 -8.06 15.81
N SER A 422 -33.07 -9.11 15.98
CA SER A 422 -34.42 -9.02 16.50
C SER A 422 -34.60 -9.73 17.84
N GLN A 423 -35.50 -9.19 18.65
CA GLN A 423 -35.93 -9.70 19.95
C GLN A 423 -37.46 -9.67 20.02
N MET A 424 -38.04 -10.61 20.75
CA MET A 424 -39.49 -10.71 20.92
C MET A 424 -39.84 -10.69 22.41
N LEU A 425 -40.77 -9.81 22.78
CA LEU A 425 -41.28 -9.67 24.15
C LEU A 425 -42.79 -9.94 24.18
N PRO A 426 -43.36 -10.42 25.29
CA PRO A 426 -44.80 -10.37 25.51
C PRO A 426 -45.32 -8.92 25.42
N GLY A 427 -46.39 -8.68 24.67
CA GLY A 427 -46.85 -7.32 24.42
C GLY A 427 -48.16 -7.23 23.63
N ASN A 428 -48.39 -6.10 22.98
CA ASN A 428 -49.66 -5.77 22.30
C ASN A 428 -49.53 -5.63 20.78
N GLY A 429 -48.52 -6.28 20.17
CA GLY A 429 -48.38 -6.33 18.72
C GLY A 429 -47.66 -5.13 18.10
N LYS A 430 -46.78 -4.48 18.88
CA LYS A 430 -45.97 -3.34 18.46
C LYS A 430 -44.67 -3.80 17.78
N ILE A 431 -44.19 -2.97 16.86
CA ILE A 431 -42.85 -3.10 16.28
C ILE A 431 -42.03 -1.88 16.65
N GLU A 432 -40.89 -2.10 17.30
CA GLU A 432 -39.89 -1.09 17.61
C GLU A 432 -38.65 -1.32 16.75
N ARG A 433 -38.08 -0.22 16.24
CA ARG A 433 -36.95 -0.25 15.30
C ARG A 433 -35.88 0.75 15.72
N THR A 434 -34.64 0.29 15.81
CA THR A 434 -33.48 1.10 16.20
C THR A 434 -32.38 1.02 15.14
N GLY A 435 -31.47 2.00 15.11
CA GLY A 435 -30.34 2.02 14.15
C GLY A 435 -30.64 2.60 12.75
N LEU A 436 -31.87 3.03 12.47
CA LEU A 436 -32.27 3.62 11.18
C LEU A 436 -32.26 5.17 11.14
N GLY A 437 -32.03 5.84 12.28
CA GLY A 437 -32.02 7.30 12.37
C GLY A 437 -33.32 7.98 11.88
N SER A 438 -33.18 9.06 11.12
CA SER A 438 -34.30 9.83 10.54
C SER A 438 -34.75 9.33 9.15
N ASP A 439 -34.20 8.23 8.65
CA ASP A 439 -34.47 7.75 7.29
C ASP A 439 -35.92 7.28 7.08
N SER A 440 -36.67 7.94 6.20
CA SER A 440 -38.06 7.60 5.91
C SER A 440 -38.21 6.34 5.06
N LYS A 441 -37.32 6.09 4.10
CA LYS A 441 -37.39 4.93 3.19
C LYS A 441 -37.07 3.63 3.91
N CYS A 442 -36.02 3.63 4.72
CA CYS A 442 -35.68 2.48 5.56
C CYS A 442 -36.85 2.14 6.49
N LYS A 443 -37.44 3.16 7.10
CA LYS A 443 -38.64 3.01 7.94
C LYS A 443 -39.82 2.44 7.16
N GLU A 444 -40.04 2.85 5.93
CA GLU A 444 -41.09 2.29 5.09
C GLU A 444 -40.87 0.79 4.81
N ALA A 445 -39.64 0.38 4.49
CA ALA A 445 -39.29 -1.03 4.26
C ALA A 445 -39.58 -1.92 5.49
N VAL A 446 -39.26 -1.46 6.70
CA VAL A 446 -39.59 -2.19 7.95
C VAL A 446 -41.09 -2.33 8.14
N ASN A 447 -41.86 -1.28 7.85
CA ASN A 447 -43.32 -1.32 7.95
C ASN A 447 -43.91 -2.29 6.93
N THR A 448 -43.38 -2.31 5.71
CA THR A 448 -43.74 -3.25 4.66
C THR A 448 -43.56 -4.70 5.12
N ALA A 449 -42.41 -5.03 5.71
CA ALA A 449 -42.14 -6.36 6.27
C ALA A 449 -43.15 -6.78 7.34
N PHE A 450 -43.42 -5.89 8.30
CA PHE A 450 -44.32 -6.20 9.42
C PHE A 450 -45.79 -6.30 8.99
N ASN A 451 -46.23 -5.44 8.07
CA ASN A 451 -47.57 -5.53 7.49
C ASN A 451 -47.74 -6.81 6.67
N TYR A 452 -46.72 -7.20 5.93
CA TYR A 452 -46.71 -8.48 5.21
C TYR A 452 -46.82 -9.65 6.19
N LEU A 453 -46.06 -9.64 7.28
CA LEU A 453 -46.13 -10.67 8.33
C LEU A 453 -47.51 -10.73 9.00
N LYS A 454 -48.15 -9.58 9.26
CA LYS A 454 -49.52 -9.56 9.81
C LYS A 454 -50.55 -10.17 8.87
N ALA A 455 -50.41 -9.93 7.57
CA ALA A 455 -51.34 -10.44 6.56
C ALA A 455 -51.11 -11.93 6.24
N ASN A 456 -49.86 -12.39 6.23
CA ASN A 456 -49.46 -13.69 5.69
C ASN A 456 -48.80 -14.62 6.72
N GLY A 457 -48.64 -14.22 7.98
CA GLY A 457 -47.91 -14.98 9.01
C GLY A 457 -48.44 -16.40 9.20
N ASN A 458 -49.75 -16.61 9.11
CA ASN A 458 -50.37 -17.94 9.18
C ASN A 458 -49.96 -18.88 8.04
N ARG A 459 -49.55 -18.35 6.88
CA ARG A 459 -49.01 -19.15 5.76
C ARG A 459 -47.58 -19.61 6.01
N ILE A 460 -46.85 -18.89 6.86
CA ILE A 460 -45.48 -19.24 7.28
C ILE A 460 -45.56 -20.24 8.45
N SER A 461 -46.25 -19.87 9.53
CA SER A 461 -46.54 -20.77 10.65
C SER A 461 -47.67 -20.22 11.51
N GLY A 462 -48.61 -21.08 11.89
CA GLY A 462 -49.69 -20.73 12.83
C GLY A 462 -49.20 -20.43 14.25
N SER A 463 -47.93 -20.66 14.57
CA SER A 463 -47.33 -20.33 15.87
C SER A 463 -46.87 -18.86 15.97
N ILE A 464 -46.80 -18.14 14.85
CA ILE A 464 -46.36 -16.74 14.83
C ILE A 464 -47.51 -15.86 15.31
N SER A 465 -47.30 -15.15 16.41
CA SER A 465 -48.23 -14.12 16.89
C SER A 465 -47.69 -12.73 16.63
N THR A 466 -48.49 -11.89 15.98
CA THR A 466 -48.19 -10.46 15.75
C THR A 466 -49.07 -9.53 16.58
N SER A 467 -49.99 -10.06 17.38
CA SER A 467 -50.95 -9.29 18.19
C SER A 467 -50.64 -9.34 19.69
N THR A 468 -50.06 -10.44 20.17
CA THR A 468 -49.74 -10.66 21.61
C THR A 468 -48.24 -10.56 21.92
N LYS A 469 -47.43 -10.19 20.94
CA LYS A 469 -45.97 -10.11 21.02
C LYS A 469 -45.50 -8.80 20.40
N ASP A 470 -44.58 -8.14 21.09
CA ASP A 470 -43.88 -6.96 20.58
C ASP A 470 -42.54 -7.40 19.98
N TYR A 471 -42.22 -6.87 18.81
CA TYR A 471 -40.99 -7.16 18.08
C TYR A 471 -40.07 -5.94 18.13
N ILE A 472 -38.85 -6.13 18.62
CA ILE A 472 -37.82 -5.11 18.64
C ILE A 472 -36.75 -5.53 17.64
N ILE A 473 -36.38 -4.65 16.72
CA ILE A 473 -35.34 -4.93 15.73
C ILE A 473 -34.33 -3.80 15.62
N ASN A 474 -33.06 -4.16 15.69
CA ASN A 474 -31.94 -3.26 15.54
C ASN A 474 -31.25 -3.48 14.20
N TYR A 475 -30.99 -2.39 13.48
CA TYR A 475 -30.28 -2.39 12.20
C TYR A 475 -28.90 -1.79 12.39
N GLN A 476 -27.89 -2.42 11.83
CA GLN A 476 -26.52 -1.94 11.89
C GLN A 476 -25.87 -1.96 10.52
N ASP A 477 -25.23 -0.85 10.19
CA ASP A 477 -24.30 -0.76 9.08
C ASP A 477 -22.95 -1.26 9.54
N LEU A 478 -22.48 -2.38 9.01
CA LEU A 478 -21.20 -2.94 9.45
C LEU A 478 -20.00 -2.21 8.84
N GLN A 479 -20.23 -1.41 7.79
CA GLN A 479 -19.18 -0.74 7.00
C GLN A 479 -19.29 0.79 7.01
N GLY A 480 -20.35 1.36 7.59
CA GLY A 480 -20.53 2.81 7.73
C GLY A 480 -20.82 3.55 6.43
N ILE A 481 -21.39 2.86 5.44
CA ILE A 481 -21.71 3.38 4.10
C ILE A 481 -23.11 4.04 3.99
N GLY A 482 -23.87 4.02 5.07
CA GLY A 482 -25.26 4.44 5.18
C GLY A 482 -26.26 3.32 4.87
N MET A 483 -27.35 3.24 5.64
CA MET A 483 -28.41 2.23 5.51
C MET A 483 -28.97 2.05 4.11
N THR A 484 -29.24 0.78 3.75
CA THR A 484 -30.00 0.42 2.54
C THR A 484 -31.50 0.56 2.74
N ASP A 485 -32.25 0.85 1.67
CA ASP A 485 -33.70 0.79 1.65
C ASP A 485 -34.25 -0.62 1.36
N LYS A 486 -33.39 -1.58 0.99
CA LYS A 486 -33.75 -2.97 0.69
C LYS A 486 -33.84 -3.83 1.95
N LEU A 487 -34.73 -3.46 2.88
CA LEU A 487 -34.81 -4.08 4.20
C LEU A 487 -36.06 -4.94 4.41
N ALA A 488 -37.04 -4.96 3.51
CA ALA A 488 -38.33 -5.59 3.81
C ALA A 488 -38.21 -7.12 3.95
N LEU A 489 -37.56 -7.80 3.00
CA LEU A 489 -37.37 -9.25 3.06
C LEU A 489 -36.43 -9.70 4.21
N PRO A 490 -35.23 -9.10 4.40
CA PRO A 490 -34.37 -9.45 5.53
C PRO A 490 -35.07 -9.25 6.88
N THR A 491 -35.88 -8.20 7.01
CA THR A 491 -36.69 -7.95 8.21
C THR A 491 -37.74 -9.04 8.41
N LEU A 492 -38.47 -9.44 7.36
CA LEU A 492 -39.45 -10.52 7.45
C LEU A 492 -38.81 -11.83 7.95
N ILE A 493 -37.64 -12.19 7.43
CA ILE A 493 -36.88 -13.38 7.85
C ILE A 493 -36.44 -13.25 9.31
N ALA A 494 -35.90 -12.10 9.71
CA ALA A 494 -35.48 -11.87 11.10
C ALA A 494 -36.65 -12.02 12.08
N LEU A 495 -37.81 -11.44 11.76
CA LEU A 495 -39.03 -11.55 12.57
C LEU A 495 -39.54 -12.99 12.67
N CYS A 496 -39.52 -13.75 11.57
CA CYS A 496 -39.91 -15.16 11.58
C CYS A 496 -38.91 -16.02 12.37
N SER A 497 -37.61 -15.74 12.23
CA SER A 497 -36.54 -16.42 12.95
C SER A 497 -36.70 -16.30 14.46
N ILE A 498 -36.94 -15.08 14.97
CA ILE A 498 -37.16 -14.87 16.42
C ILE A 498 -38.52 -15.39 16.89
N ALA A 499 -39.58 -15.26 16.09
CA ALA A 499 -40.92 -15.75 16.44
C ALA A 499 -40.97 -17.27 16.58
N LEU A 500 -40.19 -17.98 15.76
CA LEU A 500 -40.09 -19.44 15.77
C LEU A 500 -38.97 -19.96 16.67
N GLY A 501 -38.12 -19.08 17.21
CA GLY A 501 -36.92 -19.48 17.97
C GLY A 501 -35.93 -20.29 17.15
N LYS A 502 -35.92 -20.14 15.82
CA LYS A 502 -35.08 -20.89 14.89
C LYS A 502 -34.02 -19.98 14.28
N PRO A 503 -32.72 -20.32 14.36
CA PRO A 503 -31.68 -19.54 13.71
C PRO A 503 -31.76 -19.68 12.18
N VAL A 504 -31.29 -18.68 11.46
CA VAL A 504 -31.09 -18.80 10.01
C VAL A 504 -29.92 -19.74 9.70
N VAL A 505 -29.89 -20.28 8.47
CA VAL A 505 -28.80 -21.12 8.01
C VAL A 505 -27.45 -20.41 8.19
N SER A 506 -26.44 -21.16 8.63
CA SER A 506 -25.08 -20.64 8.86
C SER A 506 -24.48 -19.98 7.61
N ASN A 507 -23.73 -18.89 7.80
CA ASN A 507 -23.05 -18.14 6.74
C ASN A 507 -23.98 -17.65 5.60
N LEU A 508 -25.26 -17.41 5.89
CA LEU A 508 -26.26 -16.98 4.92
C LEU A 508 -26.26 -15.46 4.73
N ALA A 509 -26.12 -15.02 3.48
CA ALA A 509 -26.47 -13.66 3.05
C ALA A 509 -27.84 -13.66 2.36
N VAL A 510 -28.74 -12.77 2.79
CA VAL A 510 -30.07 -12.57 2.20
C VAL A 510 -30.01 -11.45 1.16
N LEU A 511 -30.24 -11.80 -0.10
CA LEU A 511 -30.30 -10.84 -1.21
C LEU A 511 -31.72 -10.68 -1.74
N GLY A 512 -31.97 -9.54 -2.38
CA GLY A 512 -33.27 -9.18 -2.94
C GLY A 512 -34.20 -8.57 -1.89
N ASP A 513 -35.36 -8.13 -2.34
CA ASP A 513 -36.35 -7.51 -1.47
C ASP A 513 -37.79 -7.79 -1.91
N ILE A 514 -38.78 -7.32 -1.15
CA ILE A 514 -40.20 -7.52 -1.45
C ILE A 514 -41.01 -6.23 -1.34
N THR A 515 -42.09 -6.15 -2.13
CA THR A 515 -43.13 -5.13 -1.96
C THR A 515 -44.13 -5.54 -0.88
N ILE A 516 -45.04 -4.63 -0.49
CA ILE A 516 -46.12 -4.92 0.47
C ILE A 516 -47.08 -6.02 0.01
N SER A 517 -47.22 -6.23 -1.30
CA SER A 517 -48.00 -7.33 -1.88
C SER A 517 -47.24 -8.66 -1.92
N GLY A 518 -45.96 -8.68 -1.55
CA GLY A 518 -45.08 -9.85 -1.65
C GLY A 518 -44.45 -10.05 -3.03
N THR A 519 -44.47 -9.03 -3.90
CA THR A 519 -43.82 -9.12 -5.21
C THR A 519 -42.32 -9.05 -5.04
N MET A 520 -41.60 -9.95 -5.72
CA MET A 520 -40.14 -10.02 -5.63
C MET A 520 -39.42 -8.89 -6.36
N ILE A 521 -38.46 -8.28 -5.69
CA ILE A 521 -37.54 -7.27 -6.23
C ILE A 521 -36.19 -7.95 -6.45
N LYS A 522 -35.66 -7.81 -7.68
CA LYS A 522 -34.37 -8.39 -8.06
C LYS A 522 -33.19 -7.70 -7.37
N VAL A 523 -32.03 -8.36 -7.37
CA VAL A 523 -30.79 -7.82 -6.83
C VAL A 523 -30.20 -6.80 -7.82
N ASP A 524 -29.79 -5.64 -7.30
CA ASP A 524 -29.07 -4.64 -8.06
C ASP A 524 -27.58 -5.01 -8.14
N GLU A 525 -26.95 -4.83 -9.31
CA GLU A 525 -25.50 -5.09 -9.51
C GLU A 525 -25.07 -6.48 -8.99
N LEU A 526 -25.72 -7.55 -9.45
CA LEU A 526 -25.60 -8.90 -8.87
C LEU A 526 -24.15 -9.37 -8.69
N ALA A 527 -23.29 -9.20 -9.69
CA ALA A 527 -21.89 -9.60 -9.61
C ALA A 527 -21.15 -8.88 -8.47
N ASN A 528 -21.35 -7.56 -8.33
CA ASN A 528 -20.75 -6.73 -7.28
C ASN A 528 -21.28 -7.15 -5.90
N THR A 529 -22.59 -7.41 -5.80
CA THR A 529 -23.24 -7.84 -4.57
C THR A 529 -22.73 -9.20 -4.11
N LEU A 530 -22.58 -10.17 -5.03
CA LEU A 530 -21.99 -11.47 -4.73
C LEU A 530 -20.53 -11.34 -4.30
N GLN A 531 -19.76 -10.44 -4.90
CA GLN A 531 -18.38 -10.21 -4.48
C GLN A 531 -18.31 -9.73 -3.03
N VAL A 532 -19.16 -8.76 -2.64
CA VAL A 532 -19.21 -8.28 -1.25
C VAL A 532 -19.66 -9.40 -0.30
N CYS A 533 -20.54 -10.31 -0.73
CA CYS A 533 -20.90 -11.49 0.06
C CYS A 533 -19.67 -12.37 0.34
N LEU A 534 -18.83 -12.61 -0.66
CA LEU A 534 -17.63 -13.46 -0.55
C LEU A 534 -16.63 -12.83 0.42
N ASP A 535 -16.32 -11.55 0.17
CA ASP A 535 -15.38 -10.77 0.97
C ASP A 535 -15.83 -10.66 2.44
N SER A 536 -17.14 -10.71 2.69
CA SER A 536 -17.74 -10.62 4.01
C SER A 536 -17.88 -11.96 4.74
N GLY A 537 -17.51 -13.06 4.10
CA GLY A 537 -17.52 -14.40 4.69
C GLY A 537 -18.81 -15.21 4.49
N ALA A 538 -19.71 -14.80 3.59
CA ALA A 538 -20.86 -15.61 3.22
C ALA A 538 -20.41 -16.87 2.45
N LYS A 539 -21.05 -18.00 2.76
CA LYS A 539 -20.86 -19.26 2.01
C LYS A 539 -22.15 -19.69 1.32
N LYS A 540 -23.29 -19.17 1.78
CA LYS A 540 -24.62 -19.44 1.24
C LYS A 540 -25.30 -18.13 0.93
N VAL A 541 -26.00 -18.08 -0.20
CA VAL A 541 -26.67 -16.86 -0.65
C VAL A 541 -28.12 -17.19 -0.98
N LEU A 542 -29.05 -16.60 -0.24
CA LEU A 542 -30.47 -16.63 -0.56
C LEU A 542 -30.75 -15.59 -1.64
N ILE A 543 -31.21 -16.03 -2.81
CA ILE A 543 -31.29 -15.18 -4.01
C ILE A 543 -32.63 -15.34 -4.74
N PRO A 544 -33.28 -14.25 -5.19
CA PRO A 544 -34.56 -14.39 -5.87
C PRO A 544 -34.35 -14.96 -7.27
N SER A 545 -35.22 -15.89 -7.68
CA SER A 545 -35.18 -16.50 -9.01
C SER A 545 -35.27 -15.45 -10.14
N THR A 546 -35.84 -14.28 -9.87
CA THR A 546 -35.89 -13.15 -10.81
C THR A 546 -34.52 -12.56 -11.16
N SER A 547 -33.48 -12.82 -10.35
CA SER A 547 -32.10 -12.34 -10.61
C SER A 547 -31.27 -13.30 -11.45
N PHE A 548 -31.81 -14.46 -11.83
CA PHE A 548 -31.09 -15.46 -12.63
C PHE A 548 -30.73 -14.94 -14.03
N VAL A 549 -31.49 -13.98 -14.54
CA VAL A 549 -31.18 -13.31 -15.82
C VAL A 549 -29.83 -12.59 -15.79
N ASP A 550 -29.39 -12.16 -14.61
CA ASP A 550 -28.15 -11.41 -14.42
C ASP A 550 -26.95 -12.36 -14.15
N PHE A 551 -27.13 -13.68 -14.11
CA PHE A 551 -26.06 -14.67 -13.84
C PHE A 551 -24.99 -14.68 -14.93
N ALA A 552 -25.35 -14.35 -16.16
CA ALA A 552 -24.40 -14.23 -17.27
C ALA A 552 -23.35 -13.12 -17.03
N SER A 553 -23.62 -12.16 -16.13
CA SER A 553 -22.68 -11.10 -15.75
C SER A 553 -21.71 -11.52 -14.63
N VAL A 554 -21.92 -12.68 -14.01
CA VAL A 554 -21.15 -13.12 -12.84
C VAL A 554 -20.03 -14.08 -13.29
N PRO A 555 -18.77 -13.83 -12.89
CA PRO A 555 -17.66 -14.75 -13.16
C PRO A 555 -17.90 -16.16 -12.61
N ALA A 556 -17.45 -17.18 -13.32
CA ALA A 556 -17.63 -18.59 -12.94
C ALA A 556 -17.00 -18.90 -11.57
N ASP A 557 -15.82 -18.33 -11.29
CA ASP A 557 -15.11 -18.55 -10.02
C ASP A 557 -15.94 -18.02 -8.84
N LEU A 558 -16.56 -16.85 -8.98
CA LEU A 558 -17.42 -16.26 -7.95
C LEU A 558 -18.70 -17.08 -7.75
N MET A 559 -19.29 -17.59 -8.84
CA MET A 559 -20.46 -18.49 -8.75
C MET A 559 -20.12 -19.80 -8.02
N SER A 560 -18.91 -20.33 -8.23
CA SER A 560 -18.45 -21.56 -7.58
C SER A 560 -18.15 -21.41 -6.09
N ALA A 561 -17.95 -20.18 -5.61
CA ALA A 561 -17.64 -19.90 -4.21
C ALA A 561 -18.85 -20.02 -3.26
N PHE A 562 -20.08 -20.06 -3.80
CA PHE A 562 -21.31 -20.05 -3.00
C PHE A 562 -22.20 -21.28 -3.22
N GLN A 563 -22.88 -21.70 -2.16
CA GLN A 563 -24.12 -22.44 -2.29
C GLN A 563 -25.28 -21.45 -2.49
N LEU A 564 -25.74 -21.32 -3.74
CA LEU A 564 -26.90 -20.47 -4.07
C LEU A 564 -28.21 -21.17 -3.69
N ILE A 565 -29.08 -20.46 -2.98
CA ILE A 565 -30.38 -20.93 -2.52
C ILE A 565 -31.46 -20.05 -3.20
N PRO A 566 -32.04 -20.50 -4.31
CA PRO A 566 -33.04 -19.70 -5.01
C PRO A 566 -34.38 -19.72 -4.31
N TYR A 567 -35.12 -18.62 -4.35
CA TYR A 567 -36.48 -18.54 -3.84
C TYR A 567 -37.45 -17.82 -4.79
N GLN A 568 -38.72 -18.20 -4.73
CA GLN A 568 -39.77 -17.74 -5.65
C GLN A 568 -40.82 -16.83 -4.99
N SER A 569 -41.02 -16.92 -3.67
CA SER A 569 -41.92 -16.06 -2.90
C SER A 569 -41.31 -15.67 -1.55
N ALA A 570 -41.94 -14.72 -0.85
CA ALA A 570 -41.46 -14.30 0.47
C ALA A 570 -41.56 -15.44 1.51
N GLU A 571 -42.60 -16.28 1.44
CA GLU A 571 -42.75 -17.45 2.30
C GLU A 571 -41.65 -18.48 2.02
N ASP A 572 -41.40 -18.77 0.74
CA ASP A 572 -40.33 -19.68 0.29
C ASP A 572 -38.94 -19.18 0.75
N ALA A 573 -38.69 -17.88 0.69
CA ALA A 573 -37.48 -17.27 1.25
C ALA A 573 -37.34 -17.54 2.76
N VAL A 574 -38.42 -17.40 3.53
CA VAL A 574 -38.40 -17.66 4.98
C VAL A 574 -38.13 -19.13 5.27
N PHE A 575 -38.80 -20.06 4.58
CA PHE A 575 -38.58 -21.50 4.78
C PHE A 575 -37.13 -21.89 4.49
N LYS A 576 -36.60 -21.48 3.34
CA LYS A 576 -35.21 -21.74 2.94
C LYS A 576 -34.19 -21.07 3.85
N ALA A 577 -34.44 -19.84 4.29
CA ALA A 577 -33.56 -19.14 5.22
C ALA A 577 -33.49 -19.83 6.59
N LEU A 578 -34.56 -20.51 7.02
CA LEU A 578 -34.63 -21.26 8.28
C LEU A 578 -34.25 -22.75 8.13
N GLY A 579 -33.84 -23.19 6.94
CA GLY A 579 -33.46 -24.57 6.66
C GLY A 579 -34.62 -25.56 6.75
N VAL A 580 -35.84 -25.11 6.44
CA VAL A 580 -37.03 -25.95 6.35
C VAL A 580 -37.34 -26.18 4.87
N GLU A 581 -37.45 -27.45 4.45
CA GLU A 581 -37.88 -27.85 3.11
C GLU A 581 -39.40 -27.82 2.95
#